data_AF-A0A929IUU5-F1
#
_entry.id   AF-A0A929IUU5-F1
#
_cell.length_a   1.000
_cell.length_b   1.000
_cell.length_c   1.000
_cell.angle_alpha   90.00
_cell.angle_beta   90.00
_cell.angle_gamma   90.00
#
_symmetry.space_group_name_H-M   'P 1'
#
loop_
_entity.id
_entity.type
_entity.pdbx_description
1 polymer ?
#
loop_
_entity_poly.entity_id
_entity_poly.type
_entity_poly.pdbx_seq_one_letter_code
_entity_poly.pdbx_strand_id
1 'polypeptide(L)'
;RSVIFHMDAVQREVAESYIRQLNEAEAFSGPIVTEVALLDTFYEGEPYHQDYVARNPAQPYIACFSAPKIQKLREYFPELLKRQSVA
;
A
#
# COMPACT_ATOMS: atom_id res chain seq x y z
N ARG A 1 -0.63 0.86 13.52
CA ARG A 1 -1.37 2.10 13.15
C ARG A 1 -1.34 2.25 11.64
N SER A 2 -2.34 2.92 11.07
CA SER A 2 -2.34 3.27 9.64
C SER A 2 -1.62 4.62 9.47
N VAL A 3 -0.68 4.70 8.52
CA VAL A 3 0.10 5.92 8.27
C VAL A 3 0.51 6.01 6.80
N ILE A 4 0.52 7.22 6.28
CA ILE A 4 1.12 7.62 5.01
C ILE A 4 2.29 8.53 5.35
N PHE A 5 3.50 8.14 4.96
CA PHE A 5 4.68 8.99 5.09
C PHE A 5 4.90 9.77 3.79
N HIS A 6 4.89 11.09 3.88
CA HIS A 6 5.14 11.97 2.73
C HIS A 6 6.59 12.50 2.75
N MET A 7 7.17 12.69 1.58
CA MET A 7 8.53 13.25 1.41
C MET A 7 8.53 14.74 1.08
N ASP A 8 7.40 15.25 0.58
CA ASP A 8 7.25 16.64 0.16
C ASP A 8 5.80 17.14 0.40
N ALA A 9 5.58 18.44 0.15
CA ALA A 9 4.29 19.08 0.35
C ALA A 9 3.22 18.64 -0.66
N VAL A 10 3.63 18.25 -1.88
CA VAL A 10 2.69 17.79 -2.91
C VAL A 10 2.09 16.43 -2.52
N GLN A 11 2.93 15.50 -2.08
CA GLN A 11 2.49 14.20 -1.58
C GLN A 11 1.55 14.34 -0.38
N ARG A 12 1.87 15.26 0.54
CA ARG A 12 0.99 15.57 1.68
C ARG A 12 -0.39 16.04 1.23
N GLU A 13 -0.43 17.03 0.34
CA GLU A 13 -1.70 17.61 -0.13
C GLU A 13 -2.55 16.57 -0.87
N VAL A 14 -1.93 15.75 -1.72
CA VAL A 14 -2.62 14.67 -2.44
C VAL A 14 -3.22 13.66 -1.46
N ALA A 15 -2.45 13.22 -0.45
CA ALA A 15 -2.93 12.26 0.55
C ALA A 15 -4.08 12.83 1.39
N GLU A 16 -3.93 14.05 1.92
CA GLU A 16 -4.96 14.72 2.72
C GLU A 16 -6.22 15.00 1.90
N SER A 17 -6.08 15.46 0.65
CA SER A 17 -7.21 15.68 -0.26
C SER A 17 -8.00 14.40 -0.53
N TYR A 18 -7.30 13.29 -0.76
CA TYR A 18 -7.96 12.02 -1.03
C TYR A 18 -8.67 11.46 0.22
N ILE A 19 -8.08 11.63 1.40
CA ILE A 19 -8.74 11.29 2.66
C ILE A 19 -10.02 12.12 2.85
N ARG A 20 -9.97 13.44 2.60
CA ARG A 20 -11.15 14.32 2.65
C ARG A 20 -12.24 13.84 1.69
N GLN A 21 -11.88 13.58 0.44
CA GLN A 21 -12.81 13.09 -0.58
C GLN A 21 -13.53 11.80 -0.14
N LEU A 22 -12.80 10.83 0.42
CA LEU A 22 -13.38 9.57 0.88
C LEU A 22 -14.29 9.73 2.11
N ASN A 23 -13.94 10.64 3.02
CA ASN A 23 -14.77 10.96 4.17
C ASN A 23 -16.07 11.67 3.75
N GLU A 24 -15.98 12.64 2.84
CA GLU A 24 -17.14 13.35 2.28
C GLU A 24 -18.07 12.42 1.49
N ALA A 25 -17.50 11.42 0.81
CA ALA A 25 -18.26 10.40 0.09
C ALA A 25 -18.85 9.32 1.00
N GLU A 26 -18.60 9.36 2.31
CA GLU A 26 -18.99 8.32 3.28
C GLU A 26 -18.60 6.91 2.81
N ALA A 27 -17.42 6.78 2.17
CA ALA A 27 -16.97 5.53 1.55
C ALA A 27 -16.74 4.40 2.57
N PHE A 28 -16.65 4.73 3.85
CA PHE A 28 -16.47 3.81 4.97
C PHE A 28 -17.49 4.11 6.07
N SER A 29 -17.75 3.13 6.95
CA SER A 29 -18.69 3.27 8.07
C SER A 29 -18.26 4.28 9.14
N GLY A 30 -17.07 4.87 9.03
CA GLY A 30 -16.57 5.90 9.91
C GLY A 30 -15.43 6.67 9.25
N PRO A 31 -15.00 7.79 9.85
CA PRO A 31 -13.95 8.64 9.29
C PRO A 31 -12.61 7.89 9.22
N ILE A 32 -11.84 8.16 8.16
CA ILE A 32 -10.49 7.64 8.01
C ILE A 32 -9.57 8.27 9.08
N VAL A 33 -8.91 7.40 9.85
CA VAL A 33 -7.97 7.78 10.93
C VAL A 33 -6.49 7.61 10.54
N THR A 34 -6.21 7.40 9.26
CA THR A 34 -4.83 7.26 8.74
C THR A 34 -4.05 8.54 8.98
N GLU A 35 -2.91 8.41 9.66
CA GLU A 35 -1.98 9.51 9.91
C GLU A 35 -1.27 9.93 8.61
N VAL A 36 -1.13 11.23 8.36
CA VAL A 36 -0.28 11.77 7.29
C VAL A 36 0.91 12.47 7.94
N ALA A 37 2.09 11.86 7.88
CA ALA A 37 3.28 12.30 8.60
C ALA A 37 4.47 12.51 7.65
N LEU A 38 5.39 13.41 8.01
CA LEU A 38 6.65 13.56 7.28
C LEU A 38 7.48 12.28 7.45
N LEU A 39 8.06 11.78 6.35
CA LEU A 39 9.08 10.75 6.43
C LEU A 39 10.34 11.32 7.08
N ASP A 40 10.56 10.99 8.35
CA ASP A 40 11.76 11.36 9.09
C ASP A 40 12.89 10.36 8.83
N THR A 41 12.81 9.18 9.45
CA THR A 41 13.83 8.12 9.29
C THR A 41 13.17 6.80 8.88
N PHE A 42 13.79 6.10 7.93
CA PHE A 42 13.40 4.75 7.52
C PHE A 42 14.53 3.76 7.82
N TYR A 43 14.20 2.70 8.56
CA TYR A 43 15.11 1.59 8.82
C TYR A 43 14.72 0.42 7.94
N GLU A 44 15.67 -0.07 7.15
CA GLU A 44 15.44 -1.24 6.32
C GLU A 44 15.18 -2.48 7.19
N GLY A 45 14.17 -3.26 6.83
CA GLY A 45 13.93 -4.56 7.46
C GLY A 45 15.01 -5.56 7.09
N GLU A 46 15.18 -6.59 7.93
CA GLU A 46 16.21 -7.60 7.73
C GLU A 46 16.11 -8.30 6.36
N PRO A 47 17.22 -8.82 5.81
CA PRO A 47 17.24 -9.40 4.46
C PRO A 47 16.22 -10.52 4.22
N TYR A 48 15.82 -11.25 5.27
CA TYR A 48 14.83 -12.33 5.14
C TYR A 48 13.39 -11.81 5.03
N HIS A 49 13.12 -10.55 5.39
CA HIS A 49 11.83 -9.91 5.18
C HIS A 49 11.65 -9.38 3.75
N GLN A 50 12.74 -9.18 3.01
CA GLN A 50 12.70 -8.68 1.65
C GLN A 50 12.15 -9.76 0.70
N ASP A 51 11.25 -9.35 -0.20
CA ASP A 51 10.56 -10.23 -1.17
C ASP A 51 9.87 -11.45 -0.54
N TYR A 52 9.46 -11.35 0.73
CA TYR A 52 8.94 -12.49 1.50
C TYR A 52 7.78 -13.21 0.81
N VAL A 53 6.87 -12.47 0.17
CA VAL A 53 5.73 -13.04 -0.58
C VAL A 53 6.19 -13.87 -1.77
N ALA A 54 7.17 -13.37 -2.54
CA ALA A 54 7.69 -14.06 -3.71
C ALA A 54 8.50 -15.30 -3.32
N ARG A 55 9.21 -15.25 -2.18
CA ARG A 55 10.05 -16.34 -1.67
C ARG A 55 9.28 -17.44 -0.96
N ASN A 56 8.09 -17.14 -0.43
CA ASN A 56 7.31 -18.07 0.40
C ASN A 56 5.85 -18.23 -0.08
N PRO A 57 5.59 -18.50 -1.37
CA PRO A 57 4.25 -18.45 -1.93
C PRO A 57 3.27 -19.47 -1.32
N ALA A 58 3.77 -20.59 -0.80
CA ALA A 58 2.98 -21.63 -0.16
C ALA A 58 2.72 -21.38 1.35
N GLN A 59 3.25 -20.31 1.92
CA GLN A 59 3.06 -20.02 3.33
C GLN A 59 1.57 -19.66 3.58
N PRO A 60 0.89 -20.26 4.57
CA PRO A 60 -0.57 -20.13 4.72
C PRO A 60 -1.08 -18.69 4.85
N TYR A 61 -0.37 -17.83 5.57
CA TYR A 61 -0.70 -16.41 5.69
C TYR A 61 -0.63 -15.71 4.33
N ILE A 62 0.39 -16.01 3.51
CA ILE A 62 0.49 -15.46 2.15
C ILE A 62 -0.70 -15.92 1.30
N ALA A 63 -1.00 -17.22 1.31
CA ALA A 63 -2.09 -17.79 0.52
C ALA A 63 -3.46 -17.20 0.91
N CYS A 64 -3.72 -17.03 2.21
CA CYS A 64 -5.02 -16.54 2.69
C CYS A 64 -5.17 -15.02 2.59
N PHE A 65 -4.10 -14.23 2.74
CA PHE A 65 -4.24 -12.77 2.91
C PHE A 65 -3.52 -11.93 1.84
N SER A 66 -2.30 -12.29 1.45
CA SER A 66 -1.51 -11.49 0.51
C SER A 66 -1.83 -11.82 -0.95
N ALA A 67 -1.95 -13.11 -1.30
CA ALA A 67 -2.24 -13.53 -2.66
C ALA A 67 -3.56 -12.94 -3.21
N PRO A 68 -4.68 -12.93 -2.46
CA PRO A 68 -5.93 -12.31 -2.94
C PRO A 68 -5.81 -10.80 -3.18
N LYS A 69 -4.98 -10.09 -2.38
CA LYS A 69 -4.74 -8.64 -2.57
C LYS A 69 -3.95 -8.38 -3.85
N ILE A 70 -2.94 -9.21 -4.14
CA ILE A 70 -2.17 -9.12 -5.38
C ILE A 70 -3.05 -9.43 -6.59
N GLN A 71 -3.95 -10.42 -6.48
CA GLN A 71 -4.91 -10.71 -7.54
C GLN A 71 -5.82 -9.52 -7.82
N LYS A 72 -6.42 -8.91 -6.79
CA LYS A 72 -7.25 -7.69 -6.94
C LYS A 72 -6.49 -6.55 -7.61
N LEU A 73 -5.21 -6.35 -7.27
CA LEU A 73 -4.37 -5.34 -7.93
C LEU A 73 -4.25 -5.62 -9.44
N ARG A 74 -4.03 -6.88 -9.83
CA ARG A 74 -3.91 -7.28 -11.24
C ARG A 74 -5.21 -7.12 -12.02
N GLU A 75 -6.34 -7.39 -11.36
CA GLU A 75 -7.67 -7.27 -11.97
C GLU A 75 -8.09 -5.81 -12.14
N TYR A 76 -7.86 -4.95 -11.13
CA TYR A 76 -8.35 -3.58 -11.15
C TYR A 76 -7.41 -2.58 -11.82
N PHE A 77 -6.11 -2.87 -11.85
CA PHE A 77 -5.11 -1.93 -12.36
C PHE A 77 -4.11 -2.57 -13.33
N PRO A 78 -4.56 -3.35 -14.34
CA PRO A 78 -3.65 -4.04 -15.26
C PRO A 78 -2.69 -3.09 -15.98
N GLU A 79 -3.17 -1.90 -16.36
CA GLU A 79 -2.40 -0.89 -17.09
C GLU A 79 -1.31 -0.21 -16.25
N LEU A 80 -1.43 -0.26 -14.91
CA LEU A 80 -0.44 0.33 -13.99
C LEU A 80 0.61 -0.70 -13.54
N LEU A 81 0.47 -1.97 -13.92
CA LEU A 81 1.46 -2.98 -13.60
C LEU A 81 2.72 -2.71 -14.41
N LYS A 82 3.88 -2.85 -13.76
CA LYS A 82 5.15 -2.90 -14.48
C LYS A 82 5.06 -4.03 -15.51
N ARG A 83 5.35 -3.72 -16.78
CA ARG A 83 5.61 -4.75 -17.79
C ARG A 83 6.69 -5.68 -17.22
N GLN A 84 6.43 -6.99 -17.24
CA GLN A 84 7.44 -7.95 -16.81
C GLN A 84 8.72 -7.67 -17.61
N SER A 85 9.80 -7.31 -16.93
CA SER A 85 11.11 -7.33 -17.53
C SER A 85 11.41 -8.78 -17.88
N VAL A 86 11.47 -9.08 -19.17
CA VAL A 86 12.08 -10.34 -19.63
C VAL A 86 13.54 -10.24 -19.21
N ALA A 87 13.90 -10.98 -18.17
CA ALA A 87 15.29 -11.28 -17.84
C ALA A 87 15.68 -12.57 -18.58
#